data_AF-A0ABD0N529-F1
#
_entry.id   AF-A0ABD0N529-F1
#
_cell.length_a   1.000
_cell.length_b   1.000
_cell.length_c   1.000
_cell.angle_alpha   90.00
_cell.angle_beta   90.00
_cell.angle_gamma   90.00
#
_symmetry.space_group_name_H-M   'P 1'
#
loop_
_entity.id
_entity.type
_entity.pdbx_description
1 polymer ?
#
loop_
_entity_poly.entity_id
_entity_poly.type
_entity_poly.pdbx_seq_one_letter_code
_entity_poly.pdbx_strand_id
1 'polypeptide(L)'
;SSKAESEALCVSTHGRIEELWEMLQVPEEERESLMPNTHASTKSRLNALQAELQRLEELKKQNIERVICTIRSEIVKFWENCYYSLEQRQAFTPYHS
;
A
#
# COMPACT_ATOMS: atom_id res chain seq x y z
N SER A 1 -27.91 0.99 -19.42
CA SER A 1 -27.34 0.41 -18.18
C SER A 1 -25.81 0.44 -18.15
N SER A 2 -25.10 -0.10 -19.16
CA SER A 2 -23.62 -0.20 -19.16
C SER A 2 -22.81 1.08 -18.85
N LYS A 3 -23.26 2.27 -19.28
CA LYS A 3 -22.54 3.53 -19.03
C LYS A 3 -22.59 3.98 -17.56
N ALA A 4 -23.75 3.83 -16.92
CA ALA A 4 -23.93 4.17 -15.50
C ALA A 4 -23.19 3.19 -14.58
N GLU A 5 -23.15 1.90 -14.94
CA GLU A 5 -22.37 0.88 -14.22
C GLU A 5 -20.86 1.15 -14.29
N SER A 6 -20.35 1.54 -15.46
CA SER A 6 -18.93 1.90 -15.64
C SER A 6 -18.54 3.15 -14.83
N GLU A 7 -19.46 4.11 -14.73
CA GLU A 7 -19.26 5.34 -13.97
C GLU A 7 -19.32 5.11 -12.46
N ALA A 8 -20.26 4.28 -11.98
CA ALA A 8 -20.31 3.86 -10.58
C ALA A 8 -19.04 3.10 -10.16
N LEU A 9 -18.54 2.20 -11.02
CA LEU A 9 -17.29 1.49 -10.78
C LEU A 9 -16.11 2.47 -10.68
N CYS A 10 -16.02 3.43 -11.61
CA CYS A 10 -15.00 4.49 -11.61
C CYS A 10 -15.00 5.29 -10.29
N VAL A 11 -16.17 5.67 -9.77
CA VAL A 11 -16.29 6.39 -8.49
C VAL A 11 -15.82 5.52 -7.33
N SER A 12 -16.21 4.24 -7.30
CA SER A 12 -15.78 3.32 -6.23
C SER A 12 -14.27 3.08 -6.23
N THR A 13 -13.66 2.93 -7.40
CA THR A 13 -12.21 2.76 -7.54
C THR A 13 -11.46 4.02 -7.12
N HIS A 14 -12.01 5.20 -7.44
CA HIS A 14 -11.44 6.48 -7.02
C HIS A 14 -11.41 6.63 -5.50
N GLY A 15 -12.54 6.35 -4.80
CA GLY A 15 -12.58 6.42 -3.34
C GLY A 15 -11.57 5.47 -2.68
N ARG A 16 -11.37 4.28 -3.26
CA ARG A 16 -10.37 3.33 -2.77
C ARG A 16 -8.92 3.84 -2.94
N ILE A 17 -8.66 4.54 -4.04
CA ILE A 17 -7.34 5.15 -4.30
C ILE A 17 -7.08 6.28 -3.29
N GLU A 18 -8.06 7.13 -3.01
CA GLU A 18 -7.95 8.19 -2.01
C GLU A 18 -7.64 7.64 -0.61
N GLU A 19 -8.34 6.58 -0.18
CA GLU A 19 -8.04 5.87 1.07
C GLU A 19 -6.59 5.38 1.10
N LEU A 20 -6.11 4.78 0.01
CA LEU A 20 -4.75 4.26 -0.08
C LEU A 20 -3.70 5.39 -0.07
N TRP A 21 -3.97 6.51 -0.72
CA TRP A 21 -3.09 7.68 -0.69
C TRP A 21 -2.95 8.27 0.71
N GLU A 22 -4.04 8.36 1.47
CA GLU A 22 -4.01 8.82 2.87
C GLU A 22 -3.23 7.82 3.75
N MET A 23 -3.51 6.53 3.64
CA MET A 23 -2.80 5.52 4.44
C MET A 23 -1.30 5.43 4.10
N LEU A 24 -0.94 5.61 2.83
CA LEU A 24 0.44 5.54 2.37
C LEU A 24 1.16 6.88 2.45
N GLN A 25 0.47 7.95 2.86
CA GLN A 25 0.98 9.32 2.93
C GLN A 25 1.60 9.77 1.59
N VAL A 26 0.94 9.44 0.48
CA VAL A 26 1.39 9.83 -0.86
C VAL A 26 1.27 11.36 -0.99
N PRO A 27 2.33 12.08 -1.43
CA PRO A 27 2.30 13.53 -1.58
C PRO A 27 1.23 13.99 -2.56
N GLU A 28 0.60 15.14 -2.30
CA GLU A 28 -0.48 15.67 -3.13
C GLU A 28 -0.05 15.96 -4.57
N GLU A 29 1.20 16.38 -4.76
CA GLU A 29 1.85 16.57 -6.06
C GLU A 29 1.85 15.29 -6.92
N GLU A 30 2.10 14.13 -6.29
CA GLU A 30 2.03 12.84 -6.98
C GLU A 30 0.58 12.47 -7.32
N ARG A 31 -0.37 12.75 -6.42
CA ARG A 31 -1.81 12.47 -6.63
C ARG A 31 -2.36 13.22 -7.85
N GLU A 32 -2.02 14.50 -7.99
CA GLU A 32 -2.43 15.32 -9.13
C GLU A 32 -1.89 14.78 -10.45
N SER A 33 -0.65 14.27 -10.46
CA SER A 33 -0.03 13.70 -11.67
C SER A 33 -0.64 12.37 -12.13
N LEU A 34 -1.27 11.64 -11.20
CA LEU A 34 -1.80 10.29 -11.41
C LEU A 34 -3.31 10.30 -11.76
N MET A 35 -3.97 11.43 -11.57
CA MET A 35 -5.37 11.61 -11.92
C MET A 35 -5.57 11.63 -13.45
N PRO A 36 -6.42 10.75 -14.01
CA PRO A 36 -6.66 10.75 -15.44
C PRO A 36 -7.35 12.05 -15.87
N ASN A 37 -6.85 12.65 -16.96
CA ASN A 37 -7.38 13.90 -17.51
C ASN A 37 -8.90 13.79 -17.75
N THR A 38 -9.64 14.84 -17.39
CA THR A 38 -11.12 14.86 -17.42
C THR A 38 -11.71 14.64 -18.82
N HIS A 39 -10.90 14.85 -19.86
CA HIS A 39 -11.25 14.62 -21.27
C HIS A 39 -11.07 13.17 -21.75
N ALA A 40 -10.56 12.26 -20.92
CA ALA A 40 -10.36 10.86 -21.30
C ALA A 40 -11.68 10.08 -21.38
N SER A 41 -11.77 9.13 -22.30
CA SER A 41 -12.94 8.25 -22.42
C SER A 41 -13.15 7.43 -21.13
N THR A 42 -14.40 7.07 -20.81
CA THR A 42 -14.76 6.31 -19.60
C THR A 42 -13.92 5.02 -19.45
N LYS A 43 -13.66 4.31 -20.55
CA LYS A 43 -12.83 3.10 -20.55
C LYS A 43 -11.35 3.40 -20.25
N SER A 44 -10.81 4.48 -20.82
CA SER A 44 -9.44 4.89 -20.57
C SER A 44 -9.24 5.34 -19.12
N ARG A 45 -10.21 6.06 -18.55
CA ARG A 45 -10.21 6.47 -17.14
C ARG A 45 -10.22 5.25 -16.22
N LEU A 46 -11.09 4.28 -16.49
CA LEU A 46 -11.17 3.06 -15.67
C LEU A 46 -9.86 2.25 -15.70
N ASN A 47 -9.25 2.10 -16.87
CA ASN A 47 -7.96 1.41 -16.97
C ASN A 47 -6.85 2.13 -16.19
N ALA A 48 -6.80 3.46 -16.25
CA ALA A 48 -5.83 4.25 -15.51
C ALA A 48 -6.01 4.12 -13.99
N LEU A 49 -7.27 4.20 -13.51
CA LEU A 49 -7.58 4.00 -12.09
C LEU A 49 -7.22 2.58 -11.63
N GLN A 50 -7.49 1.56 -12.45
CA GLN A 50 -7.14 0.19 -12.09
C GLN A 50 -5.62 -0.02 -12.00
N ALA A 51 -4.86 0.59 -12.92
CA ALA A 51 -3.39 0.54 -12.87
C ALA A 51 -2.83 1.24 -11.63
N GLU A 52 -3.38 2.41 -11.28
CA GLU A 52 -2.98 3.14 -10.08
C GLU A 52 -3.34 2.37 -8.79
N LEU A 53 -4.53 1.76 -8.74
CA LEU A 53 -4.93 0.90 -7.62
C LEU A 53 -3.92 -0.25 -7.41
N GLN A 54 -3.54 -0.94 -8.49
CA GLN A 54 -2.54 -2.02 -8.43
C GLN A 54 -1.17 -1.51 -7.95
N ARG A 55 -0.74 -0.34 -8.43
CA ARG A 55 0.52 0.28 -8.00
C ARG A 55 0.51 0.58 -6.50
N LEU A 56 -0.60 1.13 -5.98
CA LEU A 56 -0.74 1.47 -4.56
C LEU A 56 -0.83 0.22 -3.66
N GLU A 57 -1.50 -0.84 -4.11
CA GLU A 57 -1.54 -2.11 -3.39
C GLU A 57 -0.13 -2.71 -3.25
N GLU A 58 0.65 -2.67 -4.33
CA GLU A 58 2.04 -3.12 -4.30
C GLU A 58 2.92 -2.23 -3.42
N LEU A 59 2.77 -0.91 -3.50
CA LEU A 59 3.48 0.04 -2.63
C LEU A 59 3.16 -0.21 -1.15
N LYS A 60 1.89 -0.49 -0.84
CA LYS A 60 1.45 -0.86 0.52
C LYS A 60 2.15 -2.12 1.00
N LYS A 61 2.21 -3.16 0.16
CA LYS A 61 2.91 -4.40 0.48
C LYS A 61 4.39 -4.15 0.78
N GLN A 62 5.07 -3.39 -0.07
CA GLN A 62 6.48 -3.04 0.11
C GLN A 62 6.72 -2.19 1.37
N ASN A 63 5.81 -1.27 1.69
CA ASN A 63 5.88 -0.50 2.94
C ASN A 63 5.74 -1.41 4.17
N ILE A 64 4.79 -2.35 4.17
CA ILE A 64 4.62 -3.33 5.24
C ILE A 64 5.88 -4.19 5.41
N GLU A 65 6.43 -4.73 4.32
CA GLU A 65 7.67 -5.50 4.34
C GLU A 65 8.83 -4.69 4.94
N ARG A 66 8.98 -3.43 4.55
CA ARG A 66 10.02 -2.53 5.08
C ARG A 66 9.85 -2.27 6.57
N VAL A 67 8.62 -2.05 7.03
CA VAL A 67 8.31 -1.86 8.46
C VAL A 67 8.64 -3.11 9.25
N ILE A 68 8.24 -4.30 8.76
CA ILE A 68 8.58 -5.58 9.37
C ILE A 68 10.10 -5.77 9.48
N CYS A 69 10.84 -5.51 8.40
CA CYS A 69 12.30 -5.59 8.39
C CYS A 69 12.95 -4.64 9.40
N THR A 70 12.43 -3.42 9.51
CA THR A 70 12.90 -2.42 10.48
C THR A 70 12.66 -2.89 11.91
N ILE A 71 11.43 -3.31 12.23
CA ILE A 71 11.07 -3.82 13.56
C ILE A 71 11.90 -5.07 13.91
N ARG A 72 12.10 -5.99 12.97
CA ARG A 72 12.98 -7.15 13.17
C ARG A 72 14.41 -6.75 13.51
N SER A 73 14.93 -5.74 12.82
CA SER A 73 16.26 -5.21 13.11
C SER A 73 16.33 -4.58 14.50
N GLU A 74 15.27 -3.92 14.95
CA GLU A 74 15.18 -3.39 16.32
C GLU A 74 15.07 -4.49 17.37
N ILE A 75 14.27 -5.54 17.13
CA ILE A 75 14.16 -6.70 18.01
C ILE A 75 15.53 -7.35 18.24
N VAL A 76 16.34 -7.51 17.18
CA VAL A 76 17.70 -8.05 17.31
C VAL A 76 18.55 -7.19 18.23
N LYS A 77 18.51 -5.86 18.08
CA LYS A 77 19.23 -4.93 18.97
C LYS A 77 18.78 -5.09 20.42
N PHE A 78 17.47 -5.23 20.66
CA PHE A 78 16.96 -5.47 22.01
C PHE A 78 17.42 -6.81 22.59
N TRP A 79 17.42 -7.88 21.79
CA TRP A 79 17.93 -9.18 22.22
C TRP A 79 19.42 -9.15 22.58
N GLU A 80 20.22 -8.40 21.83
CA GLU A 80 21.64 -8.21 22.11
C GLU A 80 21.84 -7.41 23.40
N ASN A 81 21.14 -6.28 23.56
CA ASN A 81 21.24 -5.43 24.75
C ASN A 81 20.78 -6.14 26.04
N CYS A 82 19.80 -7.04 25.93
CA CYS A 82 19.26 -7.79 27.06
C CYS A 82 19.88 -9.19 27.20
N TYR A 83 20.92 -9.53 26.43
CA TYR A 83 21.64 -10.82 26.49
C TYR A 83 20.74 -12.05 26.33
N TYR A 84 19.72 -11.97 25.46
CA TYR A 84 18.80 -13.10 25.18
C TYR A 84 19.55 -14.28 24.57
N SER A 85 19.29 -15.49 25.08
CA SER A 85 19.84 -16.74 24.57
C SER A 85 19.24 -17.11 23.21
N LEU A 86 19.88 -18.01 22.46
CA LEU A 86 19.38 -18.48 21.17
C LEU A 86 17.99 -19.12 21.30
N GLU A 87 17.75 -19.90 22.35
CA GLU A 87 16.46 -20.55 22.61
C GLU A 87 15.34 -19.53 22.85
N GLN A 88 15.62 -18.47 23.61
CA GLN A 88 14.64 -17.40 23.86
C GLN A 88 14.30 -16.62 22.59
N ARG A 89 15.29 -16.40 21.71
CA ARG A 89 15.07 -15.75 20.40
C ARG A 89 14.23 -16.64 19.48
N GLN A 90 14.54 -17.94 19.41
CA GLN A 90 13.82 -18.91 18.60
C GLN A 90 12.37 -19.14 19.08
N ALA A 91 12.11 -18.99 20.38
CA ALA A 91 10.76 -19.07 20.94
C ALA A 91 9.83 -17.94 20.45
N PHE A 92 10.37 -16.82 19.95
CA PHE A 92 9.57 -15.71 19.42
C PHE A 92 9.23 -15.94 17.95
N THR A 93 8.20 -16.74 17.71
CA THR A 93 7.74 -17.14 16.37
C THR A 93 7.41 -16.00 15.39
N PRO A 94 6.87 -14.82 15.78
CA PRO A 94 6.57 -13.74 14.83
C PRO A 94 7.79 -13.11 14.15
N TYR A 95 8.99 -13.29 14.73
CA TYR A 95 10.23 -12.84 14.08
C TYR A 95 10.59 -13.70 12.87
N HIS A 96 10.13 -14.94 12.82
CA HIS A 96 10.49 -15.91 11.79
C HIS A 96 9.42 -16.13 10.72
N SER A 97 8.24 -15.50 10.85
CA SER A 97 7.08 -15.67 9.95
C SER A 97 7.11 -14.85 8.66
#